data_AF-A0A1B7WFT2-F1
#
_entry.id   AF-A0A1B7WFT2-F1
#
_cell.length_a   1.000
_cell.length_b   1.000
_cell.length_c   1.000
_cell.angle_alpha   90.00
_cell.angle_beta   90.00
_cell.angle_gamma   90.00
#
_symmetry.space_group_name_H-M   'P 1'
#
loop_
_entity.id
_entity.type
_entity.pdbx_description
1 polymer ?
#
loop_
_entity_poly.entity_id
_entity_poly.type
_entity_poly.pdbx_seq_one_letter_code
_entity_poly.pdbx_strand_id
1 'polypeptide(L)'
;MNTSSTPPIRLDFYYQQIKTIILARQNPITGLLPASTAITAHGDYTDAWVRDNVYSILAVWGLALAYRKLDHDHGRTYELEHSVVKLMRGLLFAMMRQSHKVEKFKHTQSLLDGLHAKYNTATGDIVVGDDEWGHLQLDATSIFLLMLAQMTASGLSIIFTLDEVNFVQNLVYYIGRAYRTPDFGIWERGNKINHGSAELNASS
;
A
#
# COMPACT_ATOMS: atom_id res chain seq x y z
N MET A 1 -33.20 24.71 -14.24
CA MET A 1 -31.89 25.19 -13.78
C MET A 1 -30.93 24.01 -13.81
N ASN A 2 -30.08 23.92 -14.82
CA ASN A 2 -29.04 22.89 -14.91
C ASN A 2 -27.90 23.31 -13.98
N THR A 3 -27.76 22.67 -12.83
CA THR A 3 -26.60 22.81 -11.93
C THR A 3 -25.41 22.02 -12.50
N SER A 4 -24.95 22.39 -13.70
CA SER A 4 -23.64 21.96 -14.18
C SER A 4 -22.57 22.70 -13.37
N SER A 5 -22.29 22.22 -12.16
CA SER A 5 -21.12 22.66 -11.38
C SER A 5 -19.89 22.56 -12.28
N THR A 6 -19.18 23.67 -12.46
CA THR A 6 -17.98 23.72 -13.30
C THR A 6 -16.93 22.74 -12.77
N PRO A 7 -16.19 22.04 -13.65
CA PRO A 7 -15.19 21.03 -13.23
C PRO A 7 -14.24 21.50 -12.11
N PRO A 8 -13.74 22.76 -12.09
CA PRO A 8 -12.89 23.25 -11.01
C PRO A 8 -13.57 23.22 -9.63
N ILE A 9 -14.85 23.57 -9.52
CA ILE A 9 -15.58 23.57 -8.23
C ILE A 9 -15.69 22.15 -7.67
N ARG A 10 -15.90 21.15 -8.53
CA ARG A 10 -15.97 19.74 -8.10
C ARG A 10 -14.61 19.21 -7.64
N LEU A 11 -13.53 19.54 -8.35
CA LEU A 11 -12.19 19.13 -7.95
C LEU A 11 -11.82 19.72 -6.60
N ASP A 12 -12.17 20.98 -6.35
CA ASP A 12 -11.94 21.66 -5.08
C ASP A 12 -12.69 21.01 -3.92
N PHE A 13 -13.93 20.60 -4.15
CA PHE A 13 -14.68 19.81 -3.18
C PHE A 13 -13.95 18.51 -2.82
N TYR A 14 -13.52 17.73 -3.83
CA TYR A 14 -12.78 16.49 -3.58
C TYR A 14 -11.43 16.72 -2.91
N TYR A 15 -10.73 17.79 -3.27
CA TYR A 15 -9.47 18.18 -2.63
C TYR A 15 -9.67 18.43 -1.13
N GLN A 16 -10.70 19.17 -0.73
CA GLN A 16 -10.99 19.39 0.69
C GLN A 16 -11.33 18.08 1.42
N GLN A 17 -12.08 17.18 0.79
CA GLN A 17 -12.38 15.86 1.36
C GLN A 17 -11.10 15.02 1.54
N ILE A 18 -10.24 14.95 0.53
CA ILE A 18 -8.98 14.21 0.59
C ILE A 18 -8.06 14.78 1.68
N LYS A 19 -7.94 16.11 1.74
CA LYS A 19 -7.10 16.80 2.71
C LYS A 19 -7.54 16.54 4.15
N THR A 20 -8.85 16.53 4.40
CA THR A 20 -9.41 16.36 5.76
C THR A 20 -9.55 14.91 6.20
N ILE A 21 -9.75 13.98 5.27
CA ILE A 21 -10.02 12.56 5.58
C ILE A 21 -8.76 11.71 5.41
N ILE A 22 -8.06 11.82 4.27
CA ILE A 22 -6.93 10.94 3.95
C ILE A 22 -5.63 11.58 4.41
N LEU A 23 -5.27 12.75 3.87
CA LEU A 23 -3.95 13.34 4.10
C LEU A 23 -3.76 13.83 5.54
N ALA A 24 -4.84 14.19 6.24
CA ALA A 24 -4.79 14.51 7.67
C ALA A 24 -4.29 13.34 8.55
N ARG A 25 -4.33 12.10 8.05
CA ARG A 25 -3.89 10.89 8.76
C ARG A 25 -2.55 10.36 8.23
N GLN A 26 -2.02 10.95 7.16
CA GLN A 26 -0.75 10.53 6.58
C GLN A 26 0.40 10.90 7.53
N ASN A 27 1.22 9.91 7.90
CA ASN A 27 2.37 10.16 8.74
C ASN A 27 3.35 11.12 8.04
N PRO A 28 3.76 12.22 8.68
CA PRO A 28 4.59 13.24 8.04
C PRO A 28 6.05 12.82 7.86
N ILE A 29 6.49 11.69 8.40
CA ILE A 29 7.85 11.17 8.23
C ILE A 29 7.83 10.02 7.23
N THR A 30 7.14 8.94 7.55
CA THR A 30 7.13 7.72 6.73
C THR A 30 6.23 7.83 5.49
N GLY A 31 5.22 8.70 5.51
CA GLY A 31 4.18 8.75 4.49
C GLY A 31 3.09 7.69 4.62
N LEU A 32 3.19 6.79 5.60
CA LEU A 32 2.23 5.71 5.80
C LEU A 32 0.91 6.22 6.42
N LEU A 33 -0.17 5.53 6.11
CA LEU A 33 -1.49 5.72 6.69
C LEU A 33 -1.79 4.58 7.67
N PRO A 34 -2.33 4.87 8.86
CA PRO A 34 -2.89 3.84 9.72
C PRO A 34 -4.18 3.28 9.09
N ALA A 35 -4.46 1.98 9.28
CA ALA A 35 -5.71 1.38 8.78
C ALA A 35 -6.95 2.00 9.46
N SER A 36 -6.83 2.40 10.73
CA SER A 36 -7.83 3.19 11.44
C SER A 36 -7.19 4.05 12.52
N THR A 37 -7.90 5.11 12.94
CA THR A 37 -7.54 5.87 14.15
C THR A 37 -8.12 5.27 15.43
N ALA A 38 -8.89 4.18 15.32
CA ALA A 38 -9.55 3.54 16.45
C ALA A 38 -8.69 2.41 17.03
N ILE A 39 -8.40 2.50 18.33
CA ILE A 39 -7.99 1.36 19.14
C ILE A 39 -9.29 0.69 19.60
N THR A 40 -9.55 -0.53 19.11
CA THR A 40 -10.77 -1.28 19.47
C THR A 40 -10.43 -2.50 20.33
N ALA A 41 -11.43 -3.11 20.95
CA ALA A 41 -11.26 -4.35 21.71
C ALA A 41 -10.76 -5.54 20.84
N HIS A 42 -10.73 -5.40 19.52
CA HIS A 42 -10.33 -6.44 18.56
C HIS A 42 -8.97 -6.17 17.88
N GLY A 43 -8.22 -5.16 18.32
CA GLY A 43 -6.88 -4.91 17.84
C GLY A 43 -6.49 -3.42 17.78
N ASP A 44 -5.19 -3.21 17.71
CA ASP A 44 -4.59 -1.92 17.38
C ASP A 44 -4.58 -1.76 15.85
N TYR A 45 -5.52 -0.96 15.33
CA TYR A 45 -5.61 -0.65 13.90
C TYR A 45 -4.75 0.56 13.51
N THR A 46 -3.85 1.02 14.38
CA THR A 46 -2.92 2.11 14.07
C THR A 46 -1.75 1.68 13.20
N ASP A 47 -1.57 0.39 12.95
CA ASP A 47 -0.59 -0.13 11.99
C ASP A 47 -0.98 0.21 10.54
N ALA A 48 0.03 0.26 9.67
CA ALA A 48 -0.08 0.51 8.25
C ALA A 48 -0.10 -0.81 7.47
N TRP A 49 -1.28 -1.27 7.09
CA TRP A 49 -1.43 -2.38 6.14
C TRP A 49 -1.04 -1.92 4.73
N VAL A 50 -0.24 -2.74 4.04
CA VAL A 50 0.22 -2.46 2.67
C VAL A 50 -0.97 -2.20 1.75
N ARG A 51 -1.95 -3.11 1.77
CA ARG A 51 -3.14 -3.05 0.92
C ARG A 51 -3.98 -1.79 1.18
N ASP A 52 -4.26 -1.49 2.44
CA ASP A 52 -5.09 -0.37 2.86
C ASP A 52 -4.44 0.98 2.47
N ASN A 53 -3.13 1.06 2.62
CA ASN A 53 -2.32 2.20 2.17
C ASN A 53 -2.42 2.38 0.65
N VAL A 54 -2.21 1.30 -0.13
CA VAL A 54 -2.28 1.34 -1.59
C VAL A 54 -3.68 1.73 -2.06
N TYR A 55 -4.75 1.18 -1.49
CA TYR A 55 -6.12 1.55 -1.87
C TYR A 55 -6.47 3.00 -1.50
N SER A 56 -6.10 3.43 -0.30
CA SER A 56 -6.41 4.79 0.17
C SER A 56 -5.73 5.86 -0.68
N ILE A 57 -4.48 5.61 -1.11
CA ILE A 57 -3.73 6.60 -1.89
C ILE A 57 -4.23 6.73 -3.34
N LEU A 58 -5.02 5.78 -3.86
CA LEU A 58 -5.60 5.86 -5.21
C LEU A 58 -6.50 7.08 -5.39
N ALA A 59 -7.27 7.45 -4.38
CA ALA A 59 -8.12 8.64 -4.45
C ALA A 59 -7.27 9.92 -4.61
N VAL A 60 -6.15 9.99 -3.89
CA VAL A 60 -5.20 11.12 -3.95
C VAL A 60 -4.52 11.18 -5.31
N TRP A 61 -4.04 10.05 -5.81
CA TRP A 61 -3.43 9.93 -7.13
C TRP A 61 -4.42 10.28 -8.25
N GLY A 62 -5.64 9.75 -8.20
CA GLY A 62 -6.69 10.06 -9.18
C GLY A 62 -7.04 11.53 -9.23
N LEU A 63 -7.11 12.20 -8.06
CA LEU A 63 -7.34 13.63 -8.00
C LEU A 63 -6.16 14.43 -8.54
N ALA A 64 -4.92 14.02 -8.25
CA ALA A 64 -3.71 14.62 -8.82
C ALA A 64 -3.73 14.57 -10.36
N LEU A 65 -4.05 13.41 -10.93
CA LEU A 65 -4.18 13.24 -12.38
C LEU A 65 -5.29 14.11 -12.99
N ALA A 66 -6.37 14.37 -12.24
CA ALA A 66 -7.42 15.27 -12.68
C ALA A 66 -6.94 16.74 -12.66
N TYR A 67 -6.21 17.16 -11.62
CA TYR A 67 -5.65 18.51 -11.53
C TYR A 67 -4.60 18.80 -12.60
N ARG A 68 -3.84 17.80 -13.07
CA ARG A 68 -2.93 17.96 -14.23
C ARG A 68 -3.60 18.46 -15.50
N LYS A 69 -4.92 18.29 -15.62
CA LYS A 69 -5.70 18.73 -16.78
C LYS A 69 -6.15 20.19 -16.67
N LEU A 70 -5.80 20.89 -15.59
CA LEU A 70 -6.06 22.30 -15.40
C LEU A 70 -4.78 23.11 -15.61
N ASP A 71 -4.89 24.26 -16.27
CA ASP A 71 -3.76 25.18 -16.48
C ASP A 71 -3.30 25.85 -15.18
N HIS A 72 -4.24 26.08 -14.25
CA HIS A 72 -3.98 26.69 -12.94
C HIS A 72 -4.59 25.82 -11.83
N ASP A 73 -3.75 25.08 -11.13
CA ASP A 73 -4.14 24.15 -10.05
C ASP A 73 -3.75 24.65 -8.64
N HIS A 74 -3.15 25.84 -8.55
CA HIS A 74 -2.60 26.44 -7.34
C HIS A 74 -1.59 25.55 -6.59
N GLY A 75 -0.83 24.71 -7.31
CA GLY A 75 0.17 23.81 -6.73
C GLY A 75 -0.40 22.54 -6.10
N ARG A 76 -1.71 22.30 -6.22
CA ARG A 76 -2.37 21.13 -5.64
C ARG A 76 -1.94 19.82 -6.30
N THR A 77 -1.62 19.81 -7.60
CA THR A 77 -1.07 18.60 -8.25
C THR A 77 0.21 18.20 -7.55
N TYR A 78 1.14 19.13 -7.36
CA TYR A 78 2.42 18.85 -6.70
C TYR A 78 2.24 18.31 -5.29
N GLU A 79 1.37 18.93 -4.48
CA GLU A 79 1.06 18.45 -3.13
C GLU A 79 0.53 17.01 -3.14
N LEU A 80 -0.48 16.73 -3.95
CA LEU A 80 -1.12 15.42 -4.03
C LEU A 80 -0.14 14.35 -4.54
N GLU A 81 0.62 14.65 -5.59
CA GLU A 81 1.63 13.74 -6.13
C GLU A 81 2.73 13.44 -5.12
N HIS A 82 3.20 14.46 -4.40
CA HIS A 82 4.22 14.28 -3.39
C HIS A 82 3.72 13.39 -2.24
N SER A 83 2.46 13.57 -1.81
CA SER A 83 1.81 12.67 -0.85
C SER A 83 1.73 11.23 -1.36
N VAL A 84 1.42 11.01 -2.64
CA VAL A 84 1.41 9.66 -3.26
C VAL A 84 2.80 9.05 -3.26
N VAL A 85 3.80 9.79 -3.74
CA VAL A 85 5.20 9.35 -3.77
C VAL A 85 5.68 8.99 -2.36
N LYS A 86 5.38 9.83 -1.37
CA LYS A 86 5.80 9.61 0.00
C LYS A 86 5.24 8.31 0.60
N LEU A 87 3.95 8.03 0.40
CA LEU A 87 3.33 6.80 0.90
C LEU A 87 3.90 5.56 0.21
N MET A 88 3.98 5.57 -1.12
CA MET A 88 4.49 4.42 -1.87
C MET A 88 5.96 4.13 -1.55
N ARG A 89 6.77 5.19 -1.32
CA ARG A 89 8.14 5.06 -0.83
C ARG A 89 8.20 4.54 0.60
N GLY A 90 7.30 5.00 1.48
CA GLY A 90 7.18 4.47 2.85
C GLY A 90 6.97 2.96 2.88
N LEU A 91 6.06 2.46 2.04
CA LEU A 91 5.82 1.01 1.87
C LEU A 91 7.05 0.30 1.31
N LEU A 92 7.69 0.85 0.28
CA LEU A 92 8.90 0.28 -0.30
C LEU A 92 10.01 0.14 0.74
N PHE A 93 10.25 1.18 1.55
CA PHE A 93 11.25 1.15 2.62
C PHE A 93 10.94 0.10 3.68
N ALA A 94 9.68 0.00 4.11
CA ALA A 94 9.26 -1.01 5.09
C ALA A 94 9.47 -2.45 4.56
N MET A 95 9.15 -2.69 3.28
CA MET A 95 9.40 -3.99 2.65
C MET A 95 10.90 -4.26 2.48
N MET A 96 11.70 -3.26 2.07
CA MET A 96 13.15 -3.41 1.88
C MET A 96 13.90 -3.78 3.17
N ARG A 97 13.41 -3.34 4.33
CA ARG A 97 13.95 -3.76 5.65
C ARG A 97 13.84 -5.28 5.88
N GLN A 98 12.93 -5.95 5.19
CA GLN A 98 12.75 -7.40 5.20
C GLN A 98 13.30 -8.09 3.95
N SER A 99 14.24 -7.47 3.23
CA SER A 99 14.86 -8.05 2.04
C SER A 99 15.42 -9.46 2.26
N HIS A 100 15.99 -9.74 3.44
CA HIS A 100 16.44 -11.07 3.82
C HIS A 100 15.32 -12.14 3.77
N LYS A 101 14.07 -11.76 4.10
CA LYS A 101 12.91 -12.65 3.99
C LYS A 101 12.58 -12.94 2.53
N VAL A 102 12.55 -11.90 1.69
CA VAL A 102 12.31 -12.03 0.24
C VAL A 102 13.33 -12.96 -0.41
N GLU A 103 14.61 -12.83 -0.07
CA GLU A 103 15.66 -13.73 -0.57
C GLU A 103 15.45 -15.18 -0.13
N LYS A 104 15.14 -15.41 1.15
CA LYS A 104 14.90 -16.75 1.69
C LYS A 104 13.66 -17.40 1.05
N PHE A 105 12.58 -16.64 0.88
CA PHE A 105 11.32 -17.11 0.32
C PHE A 105 11.46 -17.62 -1.12
N LYS A 106 12.40 -17.11 -1.92
CA LYS A 106 12.69 -17.62 -3.28
C LYS A 106 12.98 -19.12 -3.30
N HIS A 107 13.59 -19.62 -2.22
CA HIS A 107 13.97 -21.02 -2.07
C HIS A 107 12.94 -21.81 -1.26
N THR A 108 12.39 -21.22 -0.20
CA THR A 108 11.58 -21.96 0.77
C THR A 108 10.09 -21.97 0.45
N GLN A 109 9.52 -20.86 -0.05
CA GLN A 109 8.07 -20.63 -0.13
C GLN A 109 7.34 -20.91 1.21
N SER A 110 8.05 -20.80 2.33
CA SER A 110 7.51 -21.03 3.66
C SER A 110 6.70 -19.82 4.12
N LEU A 111 5.58 -20.06 4.81
CA LEU A 111 4.72 -19.00 5.38
C LEU A 111 5.53 -18.05 6.29
N LEU A 112 6.42 -18.60 7.11
CA LEU A 112 7.25 -17.83 8.07
C LEU A 112 8.30 -16.94 7.37
N ASP A 113 8.71 -17.32 6.16
CA ASP A 113 9.68 -16.56 5.37
C ASP A 113 9.00 -15.47 4.51
N GLY A 114 7.67 -15.34 4.59
CA GLY A 114 6.92 -14.32 3.88
C GLY A 114 7.13 -12.91 4.44
N LEU A 115 6.98 -11.90 3.59
CA LEU A 115 6.89 -10.50 4.01
C LEU A 115 5.70 -10.28 4.94
N HIS A 116 5.88 -9.38 5.90
CA HIS A 116 4.78 -8.87 6.72
C HIS A 116 3.81 -8.04 5.87
N ALA A 117 2.52 -8.19 6.14
CA ALA A 117 1.45 -7.47 5.45
C ALA A 117 1.20 -6.06 6.02
N LYS A 118 1.74 -5.77 7.22
CA LYS A 118 1.53 -4.52 7.96
C LYS A 118 2.78 -4.07 8.69
N TYR A 119 2.86 -2.77 8.96
CA TYR A 119 4.03 -2.11 9.56
C TYR A 119 3.62 -1.07 10.60
N ASN A 120 4.54 -0.72 11.49
CA ASN A 120 4.33 0.41 12.38
C ASN A 120 4.23 1.69 11.54
N THR A 121 3.14 2.44 11.67
CA THR A 121 2.91 3.65 10.87
C THR A 121 4.00 4.72 11.06
N ALA A 122 4.55 4.84 12.26
CA ALA A 122 5.54 5.88 12.58
C ALA A 122 6.98 5.50 12.22
N THR A 123 7.33 4.21 12.25
CA THR A 123 8.71 3.77 12.02
C THR A 123 8.92 2.96 10.75
N GLY A 124 7.87 2.29 10.25
CA GLY A 124 7.96 1.33 9.14
C GLY A 124 8.52 -0.04 9.55
N ASP A 125 8.62 -0.33 10.85
CA ASP A 125 9.12 -1.61 11.36
C ASP A 125 8.02 -2.68 11.45
N ILE A 126 8.44 -3.94 11.61
CA ILE A 126 7.54 -5.04 11.95
C ILE A 126 6.88 -4.78 13.32
N VAL A 127 5.64 -5.22 13.47
CA VAL A 127 4.80 -4.94 14.67
C VAL A 127 4.44 -6.18 15.47
N VAL A 128 4.67 -7.36 14.91
CA VAL A 128 4.46 -8.67 15.53
C VAL A 128 5.53 -9.64 15.02
N GLY A 129 5.68 -10.81 15.64
CA GLY A 129 6.57 -11.89 15.21
C GLY A 129 6.08 -12.64 13.97
N ASP A 130 6.96 -13.44 13.36
CA ASP A 130 6.69 -14.19 12.12
C ASP A 130 5.63 -15.31 12.28
N ASP A 131 5.47 -15.84 13.49
CA ASP A 131 4.55 -16.91 13.87
C ASP A 131 3.27 -16.38 14.55
N GLU A 132 3.18 -15.07 14.80
CA GLU A 132 2.10 -14.45 15.56
C GLU A 132 0.93 -13.99 14.66
N TRP A 133 1.12 -13.95 13.33
CA TRP A 133 0.11 -13.44 12.40
C TRP A 133 0.19 -14.08 11.01
N GLY A 134 -0.93 -14.07 10.29
CA GLY A 134 -1.04 -14.52 8.90
C GLY A 134 -0.40 -13.55 7.90
N HIS A 135 0.93 -13.41 7.99
CA HIS A 135 1.71 -12.40 7.26
C HIS A 135 1.77 -12.58 5.76
N LEU A 136 1.85 -13.82 5.29
CA LEU A 136 1.93 -14.09 3.86
C LEU A 136 0.60 -13.71 3.19
N GLN A 137 0.60 -12.53 2.58
CA GLN A 137 -0.51 -11.96 1.81
C GLN A 137 0.04 -11.53 0.45
N LEU A 138 -0.07 -12.42 -0.53
CA LEU A 138 0.50 -12.21 -1.86
C LEU A 138 -0.30 -11.15 -2.63
N ASP A 139 -1.59 -10.99 -2.32
CA ASP A 139 -2.44 -9.93 -2.86
C ASP A 139 -1.90 -8.53 -2.54
N ALA A 140 -1.47 -8.31 -1.30
CA ALA A 140 -0.95 -7.02 -0.83
C ALA A 140 0.34 -6.62 -1.58
N THR A 141 1.27 -7.57 -1.77
CA THR A 141 2.50 -7.33 -2.54
C THR A 141 2.19 -7.14 -4.03
N SER A 142 1.22 -7.90 -4.56
CA SER A 142 0.82 -7.83 -5.97
C SER A 142 0.17 -6.50 -6.32
N ILE A 143 -0.75 -6.00 -5.50
CA ILE A 143 -1.39 -4.70 -5.74
C ILE A 143 -0.39 -3.55 -5.57
N PHE A 144 0.55 -3.64 -4.62
CA PHE A 144 1.64 -2.68 -4.50
C PHE A 144 2.47 -2.60 -5.79
N LEU A 145 2.90 -3.74 -6.35
CA LEU A 145 3.67 -3.78 -7.60
C LEU A 145 2.89 -3.24 -8.79
N LEU A 146 1.62 -3.65 -8.93
CA LEU A 146 0.76 -3.14 -10.00
C LEU A 146 0.64 -1.63 -9.93
N MET A 147 0.35 -1.09 -8.74
CA MET A 147 0.15 0.35 -8.57
C MET A 147 1.45 1.14 -8.69
N LEU A 148 2.58 0.59 -8.22
CA LEU A 148 3.91 1.16 -8.44
C LEU A 148 4.19 1.31 -9.95
N ALA A 149 3.92 0.28 -10.74
CA ALA A 149 4.10 0.33 -12.20
C ALA A 149 3.17 1.36 -12.86
N GLN A 150 1.89 1.42 -12.47
CA GLN A 150 0.93 2.39 -13.02
C GLN A 150 1.30 3.85 -12.64
N MET A 151 1.69 4.09 -11.39
CA MET A 151 2.05 5.42 -10.90
C MET A 151 3.34 5.94 -11.53
N THR A 152 4.36 5.07 -11.67
CA THR A 152 5.60 5.42 -12.37
C THR A 152 5.37 5.67 -13.86
N ALA A 153 4.54 4.85 -14.52
CA ALA A 153 4.12 5.09 -15.90
C ALA A 153 3.34 6.41 -16.08
N SER A 154 2.64 6.86 -15.04
CA SER A 154 2.02 8.19 -15.03
C SER A 154 3.00 9.35 -14.83
N GLY A 155 4.30 9.08 -14.65
CA GLY A 155 5.33 10.10 -14.47
C GLY A 155 5.69 10.41 -13.00
N LEU A 156 5.15 9.67 -12.03
CA LEU A 156 5.60 9.82 -10.63
C LEU A 156 6.98 9.19 -10.44
N SER A 157 7.91 9.97 -9.89
CA SER A 157 9.22 9.48 -9.49
C SER A 157 9.11 8.81 -8.11
N ILE A 158 9.02 7.48 -8.09
CA ILE A 158 8.90 6.69 -6.84
C ILE A 158 10.17 5.88 -6.54
N ILE A 159 10.90 5.42 -7.55
CA ILE A 159 12.13 4.62 -7.42
C ILE A 159 13.35 5.49 -7.73
N PHE A 160 14.31 5.55 -6.81
CA PHE A 160 15.43 6.50 -6.82
C PHE A 160 16.81 5.83 -6.88
N THR A 161 16.94 4.59 -6.44
CA THR A 161 18.26 3.91 -6.37
C THR A 161 18.24 2.56 -7.09
N LEU A 162 19.43 2.07 -7.45
CA LEU A 162 19.57 0.74 -8.05
C LEU A 162 19.18 -0.37 -7.06
N ASP A 163 19.40 -0.18 -5.76
CA ASP A 163 18.98 -1.12 -4.73
C ASP A 163 17.46 -1.23 -4.66
N GLU A 164 16.75 -0.11 -4.78
CA GLU A 164 15.28 -0.09 -4.87
C GLU A 164 14.81 -0.82 -6.15
N VAL A 165 15.48 -0.63 -7.30
CA VAL A 165 15.18 -1.38 -8.55
C VAL A 165 15.37 -2.89 -8.36
N ASN A 166 16.51 -3.31 -7.79
CA ASN A 166 16.81 -4.72 -7.55
C ASN A 166 15.80 -5.35 -6.59
N PHE A 167 15.38 -4.61 -5.55
CA PHE A 167 14.37 -5.09 -4.62
C PHE A 167 13.00 -5.27 -5.29
N VAL A 168 12.55 -4.30 -6.09
CA VAL A 168 11.29 -4.42 -6.85
C VAL A 168 11.33 -5.62 -7.79
N GLN A 169 12.46 -5.86 -8.46
CA GLN A 169 12.64 -7.06 -9.30
C GLN A 169 12.52 -8.35 -8.47
N ASN A 170 13.06 -8.36 -7.24
CA ASN A 170 12.91 -9.49 -6.33
C ASN A 170 11.46 -9.71 -5.88
N LEU A 171 10.68 -8.64 -5.69
CA LEU A 171 9.24 -8.75 -5.42
C LEU A 171 8.47 -9.36 -6.59
N VAL A 172 8.87 -9.09 -7.84
CA VAL A 172 8.26 -9.76 -9.02
C VAL A 172 8.49 -11.27 -8.96
N TYR A 173 9.71 -11.71 -8.61
CA TYR A 173 9.99 -13.13 -8.40
C TYR A 173 9.23 -13.71 -7.20
N TYR A 174 9.08 -12.93 -6.13
CA TYR A 174 8.37 -13.30 -4.91
C TYR A 174 6.91 -13.65 -5.20
N ILE A 175 6.20 -12.85 -6.02
CA ILE A 175 4.81 -13.14 -6.42
C ILE A 175 4.71 -14.10 -7.61
N GLY A 176 5.81 -14.41 -8.30
CA GLY A 176 5.80 -15.18 -9.56
C GLY A 176 5.25 -16.61 -9.45
N ARG A 177 5.16 -17.16 -8.23
CA ARG A 177 4.55 -18.48 -7.96
C ARG A 177 3.25 -18.40 -7.16
N ALA A 178 2.60 -17.23 -7.12
CA ALA A 178 1.37 -17.03 -6.34
C ALA A 178 0.26 -18.02 -6.69
N TYR A 179 0.14 -18.41 -7.97
CA TYR A 179 -0.85 -19.39 -8.45
C TYR A 179 -0.78 -20.78 -7.79
N ARG A 180 0.33 -21.09 -7.09
CA ARG A 180 0.57 -22.38 -6.43
C ARG A 180 1.09 -22.24 -4.99
N THR A 181 1.05 -21.02 -4.44
CA THR A 181 1.57 -20.74 -3.10
C THR A 181 0.37 -20.41 -2.20
N PRO A 182 0.04 -21.26 -1.21
CA PRO A 182 -1.03 -20.97 -0.27
C PRO A 182 -0.68 -19.74 0.57
N ASP A 183 -1.65 -18.86 0.82
CA ASP A 183 -1.47 -17.65 1.62
C ASP A 183 -2.69 -17.37 2.52
N PHE A 184 -2.66 -16.26 3.26
CA PHE A 184 -3.73 -15.91 4.22
C PHE A 184 -4.86 -15.07 3.61
N GLY A 185 -4.72 -14.66 2.34
CA GLY A 185 -5.69 -13.85 1.62
C GLY A 185 -5.98 -12.48 2.26
N ILE A 186 -6.93 -11.76 1.67
CA ILE A 186 -7.27 -10.37 2.03
C ILE A 186 -7.80 -10.22 3.46
N TRP A 187 -8.47 -11.26 3.97
CA TRP A 187 -9.07 -11.27 5.30
C TRP A 187 -8.14 -11.81 6.38
N GLU A 188 -6.91 -12.19 6.02
CA GLU A 188 -5.86 -12.60 6.96
C GLU A 188 -6.19 -13.89 7.73
N ARG A 189 -7.11 -14.70 7.18
CA ARG A 189 -7.66 -15.93 7.79
C ARG A 189 -7.20 -17.21 7.10
N GLY A 190 -6.68 -17.10 5.88
CA GLY A 190 -6.41 -18.23 5.01
C GLY A 190 -7.71 -18.91 4.60
N ASN A 191 -7.86 -20.18 4.97
CA ASN A 191 -9.00 -21.02 4.63
C ASN A 191 -10.34 -20.32 4.98
N LYS A 192 -11.33 -20.43 4.08
CA LYS A 192 -12.68 -19.83 4.26
C LYS A 192 -13.40 -20.21 5.57
N ILE A 193 -13.06 -21.34 6.17
CA ILE A 193 -13.63 -21.85 7.44
C ILE A 193 -12.90 -21.23 8.66
N ASN A 194 -11.84 -20.44 8.44
CA ASN A 194 -11.07 -19.70 9.46
C ASN A 194 -10.40 -20.62 10.51
N HIS A 195 -9.78 -21.70 10.04
CA HIS A 195 -8.96 -22.58 10.89
C HIS A 195 -7.49 -22.11 11.00
N GLY A 196 -7.14 -20.94 10.44
CA GLY A 196 -5.78 -20.40 10.48
C GLY A 196 -4.79 -21.11 9.56
N SER A 197 -5.27 -21.92 8.60
CA SER A 197 -4.45 -22.59 7.59
C SER A 197 -4.42 -21.78 6.29
N ALA A 198 -3.25 -21.64 5.68
CA ALA A 198 -3.11 -20.98 4.38
C ALA A 198 -3.84 -21.77 3.27
N GLU A 199 -4.44 -21.07 2.31
CA GLU A 199 -5.24 -21.67 1.23
C GLU A 199 -4.70 -21.23 -0.15
N LEU A 200 -4.73 -22.14 -1.13
CA LEU A 200 -4.42 -21.80 -2.52
C LEU A 200 -5.53 -20.94 -3.10
N ASN A 201 -5.16 -19.81 -3.71
CA ASN A 201 -6.13 -18.83 -4.17
C ASN A 201 -7.08 -18.45 -3.03
N ALA A 202 -6.54 -18.10 -1.86
CA ALA A 202 -7.32 -17.58 -0.74
C ALA A 202 -8.00 -16.27 -1.17
N SER A 203 -9.10 -16.41 -1.91
CA SER A 203 -10.06 -15.36 -2.15
C SER A 203 -10.98 -15.36 -0.94
N SER A 204 -11.34 -14.17 -0.50
CA SER A 204 -12.66 -13.93 0.07
C SER A 204 -13.73 -14.85 -0.53
#